data_AF-A0A0W8FZG5-F1
#
_entry.id   AF-A0A0W8FZG5-F1
#
_cell.length_a   1.000
_cell.length_b   1.000
_cell.length_c   1.000
_cell.angle_alpha   90.00
_cell.angle_beta   90.00
_cell.angle_gamma   90.00
#
_symmetry.space_group_name_H-M   'P 1'
#
loop_
_entity.id
_entity.type
_entity.pdbx_description
1 polymer ?
#
loop_
_entity_poly.entity_id
_entity_poly.type
_entity_poly.pdbx_seq_one_letter_code
_entity_poly.pdbx_strand_id
1 'polypeptide(L)'
;MDRWKELVAEKLDSLNQFDPKEAMFIRMFLQEAAEDSLDSQSRLLIPKSLIEYAEIKNEVLILGLNKRIEVWNPDVYESYINENLQSYEEIAKDVMKRNG
;
A
#
# COMPACT_ATOMS: atom_id res chain seq x y z
N MET A 1 6.81 -6.49 -17.72
CA MET A 1 6.80 -5.07 -17.29
C MET A 1 6.89 -5.07 -15.78
N ASP A 2 7.88 -4.37 -15.24
CA ASP A 2 8.08 -4.21 -13.81
C ASP A 2 7.05 -3.20 -13.27
N ARG A 3 5.99 -3.71 -12.63
CA ARG A 3 4.91 -2.87 -12.10
C ARG A 3 5.35 -2.00 -10.93
N TRP A 4 6.37 -2.42 -10.18
CA TRP A 4 6.94 -1.63 -9.10
C TRP A 4 7.57 -0.35 -9.64
N LYS A 5 8.33 -0.48 -10.73
CA LYS A 5 8.95 0.65 -11.41
C LYS A 5 7.92 1.70 -11.84
N GLU A 6 6.87 1.28 -12.54
CA GLU A 6 5.80 2.17 -13.04
C GLU A 6 5.01 2.87 -11.93
N LEU A 7 4.78 2.20 -10.80
CA LEU A 7 3.85 2.68 -9.78
C LEU A 7 4.52 3.47 -8.65
N VAL A 8 5.77 3.11 -8.34
CA VAL A 8 6.47 3.51 -7.12
C VAL A 8 7.83 4.12 -7.43
N ALA A 9 8.72 3.40 -8.12
CA ALA A 9 10.11 3.83 -8.25
C ALA A 9 10.25 5.21 -8.91
N GLU A 10 9.57 5.44 -10.04
CA GLU A 10 9.63 6.73 -10.75
C GLU A 10 9.15 7.91 -9.89
N LYS A 11 8.19 7.67 -8.98
CA LYS A 11 7.73 8.71 -8.05
C LYS A 11 8.75 9.00 -6.96
N LEU A 12 9.37 7.97 -6.41
CA LEU A 12 10.44 8.14 -5.42
C LEU A 12 11.66 8.83 -6.03
N ASP A 13 12.02 8.50 -7.27
CA ASP A 13 13.12 9.13 -8.01
C ASP A 13 12.89 10.61 -8.28
N SER A 14 11.63 11.06 -8.33
CA SER A 14 11.27 12.47 -8.52
C SER A 14 11.46 13.34 -7.26
N LEU A 15 11.68 12.73 -6.10
CA LEU A 15 11.85 13.43 -4.83
C LEU A 15 13.29 13.95 -4.66
N ASN A 16 13.40 15.13 -4.06
CA ASN A 16 14.65 15.78 -3.74
C ASN A 16 15.29 15.17 -2.48
N GLN A 17 16.31 14.34 -2.67
CA GLN A 17 17.06 13.72 -1.58
C GLN A 17 17.86 14.71 -0.71
N PHE A 18 18.00 15.97 -1.12
CA PHE A 18 18.62 17.02 -0.32
C PHE A 18 17.62 17.77 0.56
N ASP A 19 16.31 17.64 0.30
CA ASP A 19 15.31 18.11 1.25
C ASP A 19 15.20 17.09 2.41
N PRO A 20 15.40 17.51 3.68
CA PRO A 20 15.39 16.58 4.80
C PRO A 20 14.07 15.82 4.99
N LYS A 21 12.92 16.42 4.64
CA LYS A 21 11.61 15.78 4.77
C LYS A 21 11.41 14.73 3.68
N GLU A 22 11.75 15.06 2.44
CA GLU A 22 11.63 14.11 1.33
C GLU A 22 12.60 12.93 1.49
N ALA A 23 13.84 13.20 1.90
CA ALA A 23 14.79 12.14 2.22
C ALA A 23 14.32 11.24 3.38
N MET A 24 13.68 11.80 4.39
CA MET A 24 13.09 11.00 5.49
C MET A 24 11.92 10.15 4.99
N PHE A 25 11.04 10.70 4.17
CA PHE A 25 9.92 9.95 3.57
C PHE A 25 10.41 8.75 2.76
N ILE A 26 11.43 8.93 1.91
CA ILE A 26 12.02 7.83 1.12
C ILE A 26 12.53 6.73 2.05
N ARG A 27 13.25 7.10 3.13
CA ARG A 27 13.75 6.12 4.11
C ARG A 27 12.62 5.35 4.76
N MET A 28 11.61 6.06 5.28
CA MET A 28 10.46 5.41 5.94
C MET A 28 9.71 4.48 5.00
N PHE A 29 9.48 4.91 3.76
CA PHE A 29 8.75 4.12 2.78
C PHE A 29 9.53 2.87 2.34
N LEU A 30 10.82 3.02 2.04
CA LEU A 30 11.65 1.90 1.58
C LEU A 30 12.07 0.95 2.71
N GLN A 31 12.11 1.42 3.97
CA GLN A 31 12.36 0.55 5.12
C GLN A 31 11.29 -0.54 5.25
N GLU A 32 10.06 -0.23 4.87
CA GLU A 32 8.92 -1.15 4.89
C GLU A 32 8.69 -1.84 3.53
N ALA A 33 9.68 -1.81 2.62
CA ALA A 33 9.65 -2.50 1.34
C ALA A 33 10.58 -3.72 1.35
N ALA A 34 10.09 -4.83 0.81
CA ALA A 34 10.89 -6.04 0.60
C ALA A 34 10.61 -6.60 -0.78
N GLU A 35 11.67 -7.01 -1.48
CA GLU A 35 11.55 -7.77 -2.72
C GLU A 35 11.51 -9.26 -2.39
N ASP A 36 10.49 -9.95 -2.89
CA ASP A 36 10.36 -11.39 -2.74
C ASP A 36 9.72 -11.99 -4.00
N SER A 37 9.85 -13.30 -4.15
CA SER A 37 9.30 -14.09 -5.24
C SER A 37 8.33 -15.14 -4.72
N LEU A 38 7.39 -15.56 -5.56
CA LEU A 38 6.54 -16.67 -5.20
C LEU A 38 7.35 -17.96 -5.18
N ASP A 39 7.11 -18.79 -4.17
CA ASP A 39 7.69 -20.12 -4.12
C ASP A 39 7.04 -21.06 -5.16
N SER A 40 7.54 -22.30 -5.24
CA SER A 40 7.02 -23.33 -6.16
C SER A 40 5.53 -23.68 -5.99
N GLN A 41 4.90 -23.27 -4.89
CA GLN A 41 3.49 -23.48 -4.58
C GLN A 41 2.68 -22.19 -4.70
N SER A 42 3.23 -21.16 -5.35
CA SER A 42 2.61 -19.85 -5.51
C SER A 42 2.33 -19.12 -4.18
N ARG A 43 3.14 -19.39 -3.14
CA ARG A 43 3.03 -18.70 -1.84
C ARG A 43 3.99 -17.52 -1.80
N LEU A 44 3.54 -16.41 -1.23
CA LEU A 44 4.36 -15.25 -0.91
C LEU A 44 4.78 -15.31 0.56
N LEU A 45 6.07 -15.19 0.85
CA LEU A 45 6.55 -15.04 2.21
C LEU A 45 6.53 -13.54 2.55
N ILE A 46 5.78 -13.17 3.59
CA ILE A 46 5.76 -11.79 4.06
C ILE A 46 6.75 -11.66 5.22
N PRO A 47 7.71 -10.70 5.17
CA PRO A 47 8.61 -10.43 6.28
C PRO A 47 7.88 -10.22 7.60
N LYS A 48 8.44 -10.76 8.69
CA LYS A 48 7.83 -10.70 10.03
C LYS A 48 7.54 -9.26 10.49
N SER A 49 8.42 -8.31 10.17
CA SER A 49 8.24 -6.89 10.48
C SER A 49 6.97 -6.32 9.84
N LEU A 50 6.65 -6.70 8.60
CA LEU A 50 5.45 -6.23 7.89
C LEU A 50 4.18 -6.89 8.43
N ILE A 51 4.25 -8.17 8.83
CA ILE A 51 3.15 -8.85 9.53
C ILE A 51 2.86 -8.17 10.87
N GLU A 52 3.90 -7.84 11.64
CA GLU A 52 3.78 -7.12 12.91
C GLU A 52 3.22 -5.71 12.72
N TYR A 53 3.72 -4.97 11.72
CA TYR A 53 3.23 -3.65 11.35
C TYR A 53 1.74 -3.66 10.96
N ALA A 54 1.31 -4.64 10.17
CA ALA A 54 -0.07 -4.78 9.73
C ALA A 54 -0.99 -5.42 10.79
N GLU A 55 -0.45 -5.77 11.96
CA GLU A 55 -1.13 -6.46 13.06
C GLU A 55 -1.81 -7.79 12.65
N ILE A 56 -1.29 -8.46 11.61
CA ILE A 56 -1.84 -9.73 11.12
C ILE A 56 -1.47 -10.85 12.08
N LYS A 57 -2.48 -11.61 12.53
CA LYS A 57 -2.30 -12.76 13.45
C LYS A 57 -2.61 -14.08 12.76
N ASN A 58 -3.90 -14.37 12.57
CA ASN A 58 -4.37 -15.67 12.07
C ASN A 58 -5.11 -15.55 10.74
N GLU A 59 -5.81 -14.44 10.53
CA GLU A 59 -6.61 -14.19 9.34
C GLU A 59 -6.03 -13.02 8.56
N VAL A 60 -6.18 -13.09 7.24
CA VAL A 60 -5.71 -12.09 6.32
C VAL A 60 -6.79 -11.79 5.30
N LEU A 61 -7.03 -10.50 5.07
CA LEU A 61 -7.87 -10.02 3.99
C LEU A 61 -6.97 -9.63 2.82
N ILE A 62 -7.23 -10.21 1.64
CA ILE A 62 -6.56 -9.84 0.40
C ILE A 62 -7.54 -9.03 -0.44
N LEU A 63 -7.14 -7.80 -0.78
CA LEU A 63 -7.92 -6.92 -1.64
C LEU A 63 -7.20 -6.70 -2.96
N GLY A 64 -7.87 -7.01 -4.06
CA GLY A 64 -7.38 -6.62 -5.39
C GLY A 64 -7.67 -5.15 -5.64
N LEU A 65 -6.62 -4.35 -5.90
CA LEU A 65 -6.75 -2.94 -6.19
C LEU A 65 -5.99 -2.57 -7.47
N ASN A 66 -6.69 -2.76 -8.60
CA ASN A 66 -6.19 -2.50 -9.95
C ASN A 66 -4.86 -3.24 -10.25
N LYS A 67 -3.72 -2.55 -10.16
CA LYS A 67 -2.38 -3.08 -10.50
C LYS A 67 -1.62 -3.65 -9.29
N ARG A 68 -2.22 -3.65 -8.09
CA ARG A 68 -1.63 -4.20 -6.87
C ARG A 68 -2.64 -5.01 -6.09
N ILE A 69 -2.15 -5.80 -5.15
CA ILE A 69 -2.95 -6.34 -4.05
C ILE A 69 -2.62 -5.58 -2.78
N GLU A 70 -3.56 -5.51 -1.87
CA GLU A 70 -3.34 -5.06 -0.50
C GLU A 70 -3.61 -6.23 0.45
N VAL A 71 -2.80 -6.31 1.50
CA VAL A 71 -2.84 -7.36 2.50
C VAL A 71 -3.14 -6.71 3.83
N TRP A 72 -4.25 -7.10 4.44
CA TRP A 72 -4.80 -6.43 5.61
C TRP A 72 -5.08 -7.43 6.74
N ASN A 73 -4.97 -6.96 7.98
CA ASN A 73 -5.76 -7.53 9.06
C ASN A 73 -7.25 -7.15 8.83
N PRO A 74 -8.19 -8.11 8.84
CA PRO A 74 -9.61 -7.84 8.61
C PRO A 74 -10.23 -6.78 9.54
N ASP A 75 -9.94 -6.83 10.84
CA ASP A 75 -10.48 -5.91 11.85
C ASP A 75 -9.94 -4.48 11.66
N VAL A 76 -8.65 -4.38 11.30
CA VAL A 76 -8.00 -3.10 10.99
C VAL A 76 -8.62 -2.49 9.74
N TYR A 77 -8.85 -3.30 8.70
CA TYR A 77 -9.50 -2.82 7.49
C TYR A 77 -10.96 -2.39 7.71
N GLU A 78 -11.72 -3.15 8.50
CA GLU A 78 -13.09 -2.77 8.86
C GLU A 78 -13.12 -1.44 9.60
N SER A 79 -12.23 -1.24 10.57
CA SER A 79 -12.08 0.03 11.28
C SER A 79 -11.71 1.18 10.33
N TYR A 80 -10.72 0.95 9.46
CA TYR A 80 -10.28 1.92 8.45
C TYR A 80 -11.43 2.35 7.54
N ILE A 81 -12.20 1.41 6.98
CA ILE A 81 -13.35 1.75 6.13
C ILE A 81 -14.41 2.49 6.94
N ASN A 82 -14.72 2.04 8.16
CA ASN A 82 -15.75 2.66 8.99
C ASN A 82 -15.42 4.11 9.39
N GLU A 83 -14.16 4.40 9.70
CA GLU A 83 -13.69 5.76 9.98
C GLU A 83 -13.71 6.67 8.74
N ASN A 84 -13.59 6.08 7.56
CA ASN A 84 -13.55 6.78 6.27
C ASN A 84 -14.87 6.62 5.48
N LEU A 85 -15.96 6.22 6.13
CA LEU A 85 -17.30 6.11 5.56
C LEU A 85 -17.88 7.52 5.26
N GLN A 86 -17.30 8.20 4.27
CA GLN A 86 -18.11 9.03 3.39
C GLN A 86 -18.97 8.09 2.55
N SER A 87 -20.20 8.50 2.25
CA SER A 87 -21.02 7.70 1.33
C SER A 87 -20.28 7.56 0.00
N TYR A 88 -20.38 6.41 -0.65
CA TYR A 88 -19.83 6.20 -1.99
C TYR A 88 -20.21 7.35 -2.94
N GLU A 89 -21.44 7.86 -2.80
CA GLU A 89 -21.96 8.99 -3.58
C GLU A 89 -21.17 10.29 -3.38
N GLU A 90 -20.81 10.62 -2.14
CA GLU A 90 -20.01 11.80 -1.81
C GLU A 90 -18.59 11.67 -2.37
N ILE A 91 -17.94 10.51 -2.15
CA ILE A 91 -16.59 10.24 -2.67
C ILE A 91 -16.60 10.31 -4.20
N ALA A 92 -17.57 9.65 -4.84
CA ALA A 92 -17.69 9.64 -6.30
C ALA A 92 -17.88 11.06 -6.85
N LYS A 93 -18.70 11.89 -6.20
CA LYS A 93 -18.95 13.27 -6.60
C LYS A 93 -17.67 14.11 -6.54
N ASP A 94 -16.89 13.99 -5.48
CA ASP A 94 -15.66 14.78 -5.31
C ASP A 94 -14.55 14.34 -6.28
N VAL A 95 -14.41 13.03 -6.52
CA VAL A 95 -13.48 12.49 -7.52
C VAL A 95 -13.83 12.97 -8.93
N MET A 96 -15.11 12.94 -9.30
CA MET A 96 -15.55 13.35 -10.63
C MET A 96 -15.38 14.85 -10.88
N LYS A 97 -15.53 15.70 -9.84
CA LYS A 97 -15.27 17.14 -9.95
C LYS A 97 -13.79 17.48 -10.17
N ARG A 98 -12.87 16.71 -9.60
CA ARG A 98 -11.43 17.00 -9.67
C ARG A 98 -10.81 16.66 -11.03
N ASN A 99 -11.54 15.92 -11.85
CA ASN A 99 -11.11 15.45 -13.18
C ASN A 99 -11.84 16.16 -14.33
N GLY A 100 -12.63 17.20 -14.05
CA GLY A 100 -13.29 18.08 -15.04
C GLY A 100 -12.73 19.48 -14.98
#